data_AF-A0AB35UW99-F1
#
_entry.id   AF-A0AB35UW99-F1
#
_cell.length_a   1.000
_cell.length_b   1.000
_cell.length_c   1.000
_cell.angle_alpha   90.00
_cell.angle_beta   90.00
_cell.angle_gamma   90.00
#
_symmetry.space_group_name_H-M   'P 1'
#
loop_
_entity.id
_entity.type
_entity.pdbx_description
1 polymer ?
#
loop_
_entity_poly.entity_id
_entity_poly.type
_entity_poly.pdbx_seq_one_letter_code
_entity_poly.pdbx_strand_id
1 'polypeptide(L)'
;MQVKEIEAFYDVCTTSDQSLIKQEWNKLWNWFIKEKRQEYSSISYRESVQRLISEKNYNVRRNIQSSKAMGLQVYPGDICYIDFGQAYLYEAGYQHFGLVLSIVHYKALVIPMTSNPQTYQKAFGKDGTYLYPLGKIEGMNRESVLFLNDAKFINTARIIDVKAHLDVVGWKFKEIKEKFKTSMLD
;
A
#
# COMPACT_ATOMS: atom_id res chain seq x y z
N MET A 1 -14.86 -12.02 19.02
CA MET A 1 -14.23 -11.23 20.09
C MET A 1 -14.20 -9.79 19.58
N GLN A 2 -14.60 -8.83 20.40
CA GLN A 2 -14.51 -7.41 20.05
C GLN A 2 -13.10 -6.88 20.35
N VAL A 3 -12.70 -5.75 19.75
CA VAL A 3 -11.37 -5.15 19.96
C VAL A 3 -11.06 -4.96 21.46
N LYS A 4 -12.03 -4.48 22.25
CA LYS A 4 -11.87 -4.30 23.70
C LYS A 4 -11.55 -5.58 24.47
N GLU A 5 -12.08 -6.71 24.02
CA GLU A 5 -11.82 -8.02 24.62
C GLU A 5 -10.40 -8.52 24.27
N ILE A 6 -9.89 -8.17 23.08
CA ILE A 6 -8.50 -8.46 22.69
C ILE A 6 -7.55 -7.55 23.47
N GLU A 7 -7.88 -6.28 23.65
CA GLU A 7 -7.07 -5.31 24.39
C GLU A 7 -6.90 -5.72 25.86
N ALA A 8 -7.94 -6.28 26.48
CA ALA A 8 -7.85 -6.81 27.84
C ALA A 8 -6.77 -7.89 28.03
N PHE A 9 -6.35 -8.56 26.95
CA PHE A 9 -5.25 -9.53 26.99
C PHE A 9 -3.88 -8.89 27.22
N TYR A 10 -3.69 -7.61 26.89
CA TYR A 10 -2.44 -6.90 27.21
C TYR A 10 -2.20 -6.86 28.71
N ASP A 11 -3.23 -6.57 29.51
CA ASP A 11 -3.12 -6.53 30.96
C ASP A 11 -2.74 -7.91 31.52
N VAL A 12 -3.34 -8.98 30.98
CA VAL A 12 -3.00 -10.36 31.36
C VAL A 12 -1.52 -10.67 31.08
N CYS A 13 -0.98 -10.22 29.95
CA CYS A 13 0.43 -10.40 29.59
C CYS A 13 1.41 -9.69 30.53
N THR A 14 0.96 -8.71 31.30
CA THR A 14 1.82 -7.99 32.27
C THR A 14 1.86 -8.67 33.65
N THR A 15 1.03 -9.68 33.88
CA THR A 15 1.02 -10.44 35.14
C THR A 15 2.22 -11.37 35.23
N SER A 16 2.60 -11.78 36.45
CA SER A 16 3.64 -12.80 36.66
C SER A 16 3.12 -14.23 36.54
N ASP A 17 1.80 -14.43 36.40
CA ASP A 17 1.18 -15.75 36.34
C ASP A 17 1.27 -16.33 34.92
N GLN A 18 2.30 -17.15 34.71
CA GLN A 18 2.55 -17.84 33.45
C GLN A 18 1.43 -18.82 33.06
N SER A 19 0.70 -19.38 34.04
CA SER A 19 -0.40 -20.30 33.78
C SER A 19 -1.59 -19.54 33.20
N LEU A 20 -1.95 -18.41 33.82
CA LEU A 20 -3.01 -17.53 33.35
C LEU A 20 -2.71 -16.98 31.95
N ILE A 21 -1.47 -16.48 31.73
CA ILE A 21 -1.03 -15.99 30.41
C ILE A 21 -1.22 -17.08 29.34
N LYS A 22 -0.74 -18.29 29.60
CA LYS A 22 -0.84 -19.40 28.64
C LYS A 22 -2.29 -19.78 28.35
N GLN A 23 -3.15 -19.80 29.37
CA GLN A 23 -4.56 -20.12 29.22
C GLN A 23 -5.28 -19.08 28.35
N GLU A 24 -5.11 -17.80 28.67
CA GLU A 24 -5.75 -16.71 27.92
C GLU A 24 -5.17 -16.59 26.49
N TRP A 25 -3.87 -16.84 26.30
CA TRP A 25 -3.25 -16.90 24.98
C TRP A 25 -3.89 -17.96 24.10
N ASN A 26 -4.11 -19.18 24.63
CA ASN A 26 -4.72 -20.26 23.87
C ASN A 26 -6.16 -19.91 23.44
N LYS A 27 -6.92 -19.20 24.28
CA LYS A 27 -8.27 -18.71 23.92
C LYS A 27 -8.19 -17.71 22.77
N LEU A 28 -7.33 -16.71 22.89
CA LEU A 28 -7.14 -15.67 21.88
C LEU A 28 -6.67 -16.28 20.55
N TRP A 29 -5.67 -17.17 20.59
CA TRP A 29 -5.11 -17.85 19.43
C TRP A 29 -6.15 -18.69 18.68
N ASN A 30 -6.92 -19.51 19.40
CA ASN A 30 -7.97 -20.34 18.80
C ASN A 30 -9.06 -19.48 18.15
N TRP A 31 -9.45 -18.37 18.79
CA TRP A 31 -10.38 -17.42 18.20
C TRP A 31 -9.80 -16.78 16.93
N PHE A 32 -8.56 -16.28 16.98
CA PHE A 32 -7.90 -15.65 15.84
C PHE A 32 -7.79 -16.59 14.63
N ILE A 33 -7.38 -17.85 14.84
CA ILE A 33 -7.30 -18.84 13.77
C ILE A 33 -8.67 -19.12 13.15
N LYS A 34 -9.72 -19.21 13.98
CA LYS A 34 -11.09 -19.42 13.50
C LYS A 34 -11.58 -18.23 12.67
N GLU A 35 -11.36 -17.02 13.15
CA GLU A 35 -11.76 -15.79 12.45
C GLU A 35 -11.00 -15.64 11.12
N LYS A 36 -9.68 -15.82 11.12
CA LYS A 36 -8.87 -15.77 9.89
C LYS A 36 -9.31 -16.81 8.88
N ARG A 37 -9.61 -18.04 9.31
CA ARG A 37 -10.15 -19.06 8.40
C ARG A 37 -11.45 -18.59 7.74
N GLN A 38 -12.38 -18.04 8.53
CA GLN A 38 -13.66 -17.56 8.01
C GLN A 38 -13.48 -16.39 7.04
N GLU A 39 -12.59 -15.45 7.35
CA GLU A 39 -12.24 -14.33 6.47
C GLU A 39 -11.75 -14.82 5.11
N TYR A 40 -10.75 -15.70 5.09
CA TYR A 40 -10.20 -16.27 3.84
C TYR A 40 -11.21 -17.14 3.07
N SER A 41 -12.18 -17.76 3.75
CA SER A 41 -13.28 -18.47 3.08
C SER A 41 -14.32 -17.55 2.45
N SER A 42 -14.36 -16.26 2.82
CA SER A 42 -15.38 -15.30 2.36
C SER A 42 -14.92 -14.41 1.20
N ILE A 43 -13.62 -14.36 0.93
CA ILE A 43 -13.01 -13.55 -0.13
C ILE A 43 -12.60 -14.40 -1.34
N SER A 44 -12.31 -13.74 -2.47
CA SER A 44 -11.85 -14.45 -3.66
C SER A 44 -10.45 -15.07 -3.47
N TYR A 45 -10.15 -16.13 -4.22
CA TYR A 45 -8.79 -16.71 -4.25
C TYR A 45 -7.72 -15.70 -4.65
N ARG A 46 -8.04 -14.81 -5.60
CA ARG A 46 -7.13 -13.74 -6.04
C ARG A 46 -6.77 -12.82 -4.89
N GLU A 47 -7.78 -12.34 -4.17
CA GLU A 47 -7.57 -11.45 -3.02
C GLU A 47 -6.83 -12.17 -1.88
N SER A 48 -7.16 -13.43 -1.62
CA SER A 48 -6.46 -14.28 -0.65
C SER A 48 -4.96 -14.35 -0.94
N VAL A 49 -4.59 -14.60 -2.20
CA VAL A 49 -3.17 -14.67 -2.61
C VAL A 49 -2.47 -13.31 -2.42
N GLN A 50 -3.12 -12.20 -2.79
CA GLN A 50 -2.56 -10.86 -2.61
C GLN A 50 -2.30 -10.52 -1.13
N ARG A 51 -3.23 -10.90 -0.24
CA ARG A 51 -3.08 -10.78 1.23
C ARG A 51 -1.88 -11.58 1.74
N LEU A 52 -1.77 -12.85 1.35
CA LEU A 52 -0.68 -13.72 1.78
C LEU A 52 0.69 -13.22 1.29
N ILE A 53 0.77 -12.73 0.05
CA ILE A 53 2.00 -12.11 -0.48
C ILE A 53 2.38 -10.90 0.39
N SER A 54 1.39 -10.07 0.73
CA SER A 54 1.62 -8.86 1.53
C SER A 54 2.07 -9.18 2.96
N GLU A 55 1.46 -10.18 3.60
CA GLU A 55 1.88 -10.67 4.92
C GLU A 55 3.31 -11.23 4.85
N LYS A 56 3.64 -12.00 3.81
CA LYS A 56 5.00 -12.54 3.62
C LYS A 56 6.03 -11.43 3.44
N ASN A 57 5.72 -10.42 2.63
CA ASN A 57 6.58 -9.25 2.44
C ASN A 57 6.76 -8.48 3.74
N TYR A 58 5.69 -8.24 4.50
CA TYR A 58 5.76 -7.58 5.81
C TYR A 58 6.70 -8.32 6.75
N ASN A 59 6.55 -9.64 6.89
CA ASN A 59 7.37 -10.47 7.77
C ASN A 59 8.87 -10.42 7.42
N VAL A 60 9.21 -10.29 6.12
CA VAL A 60 10.60 -10.22 5.66
C VAL A 60 11.17 -8.80 5.73
N ARG A 61 10.35 -7.78 5.47
CA ARG A 61 10.83 -6.42 5.16
C ARG A 61 10.55 -5.38 6.25
N ARG A 62 9.69 -5.66 7.24
CA ARG A 62 9.26 -4.68 8.27
C ARG A 62 10.41 -4.03 9.06
N ASN A 63 11.54 -4.73 9.20
CA ASN A 63 12.72 -4.25 9.92
C ASN A 63 13.82 -3.72 8.99
N ILE A 64 13.58 -3.65 7.69
CA ILE A 64 14.51 -3.11 6.71
C ILE A 64 14.32 -1.60 6.62
N GLN A 65 15.41 -0.85 6.74
CA GLN A 65 15.36 0.61 6.78
C GLN A 65 14.89 1.23 5.46
N SER A 66 15.33 0.69 4.31
CA SER A 66 15.05 1.26 2.99
C SER A 66 15.22 0.25 1.86
N SER A 67 14.76 0.60 0.65
CA SER A 67 15.02 -0.18 -0.58
C SER A 67 16.51 -0.36 -0.86
N LYS A 68 17.35 0.62 -0.49
CA LYS A 68 18.80 0.57 -0.71
C LYS A 68 19.45 -0.59 0.06
N ALA A 69 18.96 -0.89 1.27
CA ALA A 69 19.42 -2.04 2.05
C ALA A 69 19.06 -3.39 1.38
N MET A 70 18.15 -3.37 0.42
CA MET A 70 17.76 -4.52 -0.41
C MET A 70 18.44 -4.51 -1.78
N GLY A 71 19.38 -3.59 -2.03
CA GLY A 71 20.03 -3.44 -3.33
C GLY A 71 19.20 -2.70 -4.39
N LEU A 72 18.06 -2.11 -4.02
CA LEU A 72 17.18 -1.38 -4.95
C LEU A 72 17.30 0.13 -4.77
N GLN A 73 17.74 0.82 -5.82
CA GLN A 73 17.75 2.27 -5.87
C GLN A 73 16.42 2.78 -6.44
N VAL A 74 15.87 3.83 -5.83
CA VAL A 74 14.60 4.44 -6.20
C VAL A 74 14.80 5.94 -6.20
N TYR A 75 14.21 6.61 -7.19
CA TYR A 75 14.31 8.04 -7.42
C TYR A 75 12.92 8.67 -7.66
N PRO A 76 12.74 9.96 -7.40
CA PRO A 76 11.58 10.70 -7.91
C PRO A 76 11.44 10.49 -9.42
N GLY A 77 10.21 10.33 -9.89
CA GLY A 77 9.91 9.97 -11.29
C GLY A 77 9.72 8.48 -11.52
N ASP A 78 10.24 7.61 -10.64
CA ASP A 78 10.10 6.17 -10.81
C ASP A 78 8.65 5.70 -10.67
N ILE A 79 8.23 4.85 -11.61
CA ILE A 79 7.02 4.05 -11.51
C ILE A 79 7.41 2.69 -10.95
N CYS A 80 6.96 2.42 -9.75
CA CYS A 80 7.36 1.28 -8.95
C CYS A 80 6.23 0.27 -8.80
N TYR A 81 6.54 -1.02 -8.72
CA TYR A 81 5.65 -2.03 -8.16
C TYR A 81 5.83 -2.08 -6.65
N ILE A 82 4.76 -1.89 -5.89
CA ILE A 82 4.79 -1.54 -4.47
C ILE A 82 3.82 -2.43 -3.70
N ASP A 83 4.22 -2.86 -2.50
CA ASP A 83 3.32 -3.48 -1.53
C ASP A 83 2.76 -2.48 -0.51
N PHE A 84 1.51 -2.07 -0.72
CA PHE A 84 0.81 -1.12 0.14
C PHE A 84 0.30 -1.73 1.45
N GLY A 85 0.18 -3.07 1.55
CA GLY A 85 -0.38 -3.71 2.75
C GLY A 85 -1.90 -3.83 2.71
N GLN A 86 -2.49 -4.33 3.79
CA GLN A 86 -3.95 -4.24 3.98
C GLN A 86 -4.38 -2.77 4.03
N ALA A 87 -5.51 -2.46 3.41
CA ALA A 87 -5.99 -1.09 3.25
C ALA A 87 -7.52 -1.04 3.37
N TYR A 88 -8.06 0.13 3.73
CA TYR A 88 -9.50 0.35 3.79
C TYR A 88 -10.11 0.48 2.39
N LEU A 89 -11.45 0.46 2.31
CA LEU A 89 -12.15 0.77 1.08
C LEU A 89 -11.72 2.16 0.58
N TYR A 90 -11.47 2.26 -0.73
CA TYR A 90 -10.95 3.45 -1.43
C TYR A 90 -9.46 3.76 -1.24
N GLU A 91 -8.71 2.90 -0.55
CA GLU A 91 -7.26 2.94 -0.52
C GLU A 91 -6.66 1.84 -1.42
N ALA A 92 -5.51 2.10 -2.01
CA ALA A 92 -4.71 1.08 -2.67
C ALA A 92 -4.15 0.11 -1.63
N GLY A 93 -4.60 -1.14 -1.71
CA GLY A 93 -4.13 -2.23 -0.85
C GLY A 93 -3.32 -3.27 -1.63
N TYR A 94 -2.50 -4.04 -0.93
CA TYR A 94 -1.65 -5.09 -1.49
C TYR A 94 -0.73 -4.54 -2.59
N GLN A 95 -0.52 -5.31 -3.66
CA GLN A 95 0.48 -4.97 -4.65
C GLN A 95 -0.13 -4.17 -5.81
N HIS A 96 0.28 -2.91 -5.92
CA HIS A 96 -0.10 -1.99 -6.98
C HIS A 96 1.12 -1.25 -7.53
N PHE A 97 0.96 -0.63 -8.70
CA PHE A 97 1.95 0.33 -9.16
C PHE A 97 1.76 1.67 -8.44
N GLY A 98 2.81 2.47 -8.38
CA GLY A 98 2.73 3.85 -7.93
C GLY A 98 3.88 4.70 -8.46
N LEU A 99 3.62 6.00 -8.62
CA LEU A 99 4.61 6.99 -9.04
C LEU A 99 5.27 7.61 -7.81
N VAL A 100 6.60 7.63 -7.75
CA VAL A 100 7.38 8.31 -6.72
C VAL A 100 7.48 9.80 -7.02
N LEU A 101 6.92 10.65 -6.16
CA LEU A 101 7.00 12.10 -6.30
C LEU A 101 8.20 12.71 -5.58
N SER A 102 8.56 12.15 -4.43
CA SER A 102 9.70 12.61 -3.62
C SER A 102 10.19 11.49 -2.72
N ILE A 103 11.42 11.63 -2.24
CA ILE A 103 12.01 10.74 -1.24
C ILE A 103 12.52 11.60 -0.08
N VAL A 104 12.06 11.29 1.13
CA VAL A 104 12.43 11.97 2.37
C VAL A 104 12.72 10.90 3.42
N HIS A 105 13.95 10.87 3.94
CA HIS A 105 14.39 9.96 5.00
C HIS A 105 13.87 8.52 4.85
N TYR A 106 14.37 7.80 3.83
CA TYR A 106 13.99 6.42 3.50
C TYR A 106 12.52 6.18 3.12
N LYS A 107 11.67 7.21 3.17
CA LYS A 107 10.27 7.13 2.75
C LYS A 107 10.10 7.78 1.38
N ALA A 108 9.28 7.17 0.55
CA ALA A 108 8.84 7.73 -0.73
C ALA A 108 7.43 8.29 -0.56
N LEU A 109 7.20 9.53 -0.99
CA LEU A 109 5.86 10.01 -1.27
C LEU A 109 5.44 9.40 -2.61
N VAL A 110 4.44 8.54 -2.59
CA VAL A 110 3.97 7.84 -3.79
C VAL A 110 2.51 8.18 -4.07
N ILE A 111 2.16 8.26 -5.35
CA ILE A 111 0.76 8.26 -5.79
C ILE A 111 0.44 6.88 -6.39
N PRO A 112 -0.47 6.10 -5.80
CA PRO A 112 -0.91 4.83 -6.36
C PRO A 112 -1.53 4.99 -7.74
N MET A 113 -1.42 3.94 -8.57
CA MET A 113 -1.94 3.97 -9.93
C MET A 113 -2.68 2.68 -10.32
N THR A 114 -3.60 2.81 -11.27
CA THR A 114 -4.29 1.67 -11.90
C THR A 114 -4.28 1.80 -13.42
N SER A 115 -4.38 0.66 -14.09
CA SER A 115 -4.62 0.57 -15.53
C SER A 115 -6.02 0.02 -15.84
N ASN A 116 -6.97 0.18 -14.91
CA ASN A 116 -8.37 -0.17 -15.14
C ASN A 116 -8.98 0.81 -16.17
N PRO A 117 -9.48 0.32 -17.32
CA PRO A 117 -10.01 1.19 -18.38
C PRO A 117 -11.19 2.06 -17.94
N GLN A 118 -12.07 1.57 -17.05
CA GLN A 118 -13.21 2.34 -16.55
C GLN A 118 -12.73 3.51 -15.67
N THR A 119 -11.73 3.27 -14.81
CA THR A 119 -11.13 4.33 -13.99
C THR A 119 -10.40 5.36 -14.85
N TYR A 120 -9.72 4.93 -15.91
CA TYR A 120 -9.07 5.82 -16.85
C TYR A 120 -10.09 6.74 -17.55
N GLN A 121 -11.20 6.19 -18.05
CA GLN A 121 -12.29 6.99 -18.63
C GLN A 121 -12.92 7.95 -17.62
N LYS A 122 -13.11 7.50 -16.37
CA LYS A 122 -13.63 8.34 -15.28
C LYS A 122 -12.77 9.59 -15.03
N ALA A 123 -11.46 9.51 -15.25
CA ALA A 123 -10.54 10.63 -15.03
C ALA A 123 -10.80 11.86 -15.93
N PHE A 124 -11.53 11.68 -17.04
CA PHE A 124 -11.95 12.77 -17.93
C PHE A 124 -13.34 13.33 -17.60
N GLY A 125 -14.06 12.69 -16.67
CA GLY A 125 -15.39 13.10 -16.22
C GLY A 125 -15.37 13.99 -14.97
N LYS A 126 -16.52 14.58 -14.65
CA LYS A 126 -16.68 15.46 -13.47
C LYS A 126 -16.46 14.75 -12.14
N ASP A 127 -16.67 13.43 -12.07
CA ASP A 127 -16.50 12.64 -10.85
C ASP A 127 -15.06 12.15 -10.65
N GLY A 128 -14.15 12.46 -11.59
CA GLY A 128 -12.76 12.01 -11.61
C GLY A 128 -11.75 13.08 -11.20
N THR A 129 -12.17 14.12 -10.46
CA THR A 129 -11.29 15.25 -10.08
C THR A 129 -10.05 14.82 -9.30
N TYR A 130 -10.16 13.77 -8.49
CA TYR A 130 -9.07 13.16 -7.73
C TYR A 130 -8.15 12.24 -8.57
N LEU A 131 -8.44 12.10 -9.86
CA LEU A 131 -7.68 11.26 -10.79
C LEU A 131 -6.82 12.13 -11.70
N TYR A 132 -5.63 11.61 -12.04
CA TYR A 132 -4.78 12.18 -13.09
C TYR A 132 -4.58 11.14 -14.21
N PRO A 133 -5.07 11.40 -15.44
CA PRO A 133 -4.87 10.50 -16.57
C PRO A 133 -3.41 10.57 -17.05
N LEU A 134 -2.59 9.61 -16.63
CA LEU A 134 -1.16 9.58 -16.93
C LEU A 134 -0.87 9.26 -18.41
N GLY A 135 -1.81 8.55 -19.04
CA GLY A 135 -1.68 7.97 -20.37
C GLY A 135 -0.80 6.72 -20.35
N LYS A 136 -0.28 6.34 -21.52
CA LYS A 136 0.70 5.26 -21.64
C LYS A 136 2.11 5.83 -21.47
N ILE A 137 2.86 5.29 -20.51
CA ILE A 137 4.27 5.64 -20.26
C ILE A 137 5.16 4.62 -20.96
N GLU A 138 6.32 5.06 -21.44
CA GLU A 138 7.34 4.17 -22.01
C GLU A 138 7.76 3.11 -20.97
N GLY A 139 7.92 1.86 -21.41
CA GLY A 139 8.13 0.71 -20.52
C GLY A 139 6.86 0.15 -19.86
N MET A 140 5.71 0.83 -19.98
CA MET A 140 4.42 0.35 -19.46
C MET A 140 3.50 -0.13 -20.59
N ASN A 141 2.73 -1.18 -20.30
CA ASN A 141 1.92 -1.86 -21.32
C ASN A 141 0.53 -1.23 -21.55
N ARG A 142 0.06 -0.37 -20.65
CA ARG A 142 -1.32 0.15 -20.65
C ARG A 142 -1.36 1.62 -20.27
N GLU A 143 -2.40 2.28 -20.76
CA GLU A 143 -2.80 3.58 -20.22
C GLU A 143 -3.13 3.44 -18.74
N SER A 144 -2.72 4.43 -17.97
CA SER A 144 -2.86 4.39 -16.52
C SER A 144 -3.32 5.73 -15.96
N VAL A 145 -3.83 5.68 -14.74
CA VAL A 145 -4.36 6.82 -14.01
C VAL A 145 -3.79 6.81 -12.59
N LEU A 146 -3.45 7.98 -12.07
CA LEU A 146 -2.97 8.18 -10.70
C LEU A 146 -4.15 8.54 -9.78
N PHE A 147 -4.19 7.99 -8.57
CA PHE A 147 -5.13 8.34 -7.52
C PHE A 147 -4.55 9.43 -6.62
N LEU A 148 -4.73 10.71 -6.99
CA LEU A 148 -4.09 11.84 -6.28
C LEU A 148 -4.48 11.88 -4.79
N ASN A 149 -5.74 11.54 -4.48
CA ASN A 149 -6.27 11.50 -3.10
C ASN A 149 -5.77 10.33 -2.26
N ASP A 150 -5.05 9.39 -2.85
CA ASP A 150 -4.49 8.23 -2.16
C ASP A 150 -2.95 8.31 -2.06
N ALA A 151 -2.39 9.51 -2.29
CA ALA A 151 -0.98 9.75 -2.13
C ALA A 151 -0.56 9.55 -0.67
N LYS A 152 0.56 8.85 -0.45
CA LYS A 152 1.04 8.57 0.92
C LYS A 152 2.55 8.37 0.99
N PHE A 153 3.11 8.64 2.17
CA PHE A 153 4.49 8.29 2.48
C PHE A 153 4.59 6.81 2.87
N ILE A 154 5.32 6.03 2.08
CA ILE A 154 5.64 4.64 2.38
C ILE A 154 7.13 4.48 2.68
N ASN A 155 7.51 3.49 3.49
CA ASN A 155 8.91 3.09 3.56
C ASN A 155 9.33 2.51 2.19
N THR A 156 10.47 2.94 1.64
CA THR A 156 10.98 2.44 0.36
C THR A 156 11.23 0.92 0.35
N ALA A 157 11.43 0.26 1.49
CA ALA A 157 11.48 -1.20 1.59
C ALA A 157 10.20 -1.91 1.10
N ARG A 158 9.07 -1.19 1.02
CA ARG A 158 7.82 -1.69 0.40
C ARG A 158 7.88 -1.77 -1.12
N ILE A 159 8.86 -1.13 -1.75
CA ILE A 159 9.05 -1.16 -3.20
C ILE A 159 9.66 -2.52 -3.56
N ILE A 160 8.99 -3.20 -4.49
CA ILE A 160 9.39 -4.52 -4.97
C ILE A 160 10.30 -4.37 -6.19
N ASP A 161 9.95 -3.48 -7.10
CA ASP A 161 10.67 -3.30 -8.37
C ASP A 161 10.40 -1.92 -8.99
N VAL A 162 11.32 -1.42 -9.82
CA VAL A 162 11.16 -0.22 -10.64
C VAL A 162 10.84 -0.65 -12.07
N LYS A 163 9.75 -0.16 -12.66
CA LYS A 163 9.28 -0.58 -13.99
C LYS A 163 9.47 0.45 -15.09
N ALA A 164 9.40 1.71 -14.75
CA ALA A 164 9.53 2.81 -15.69
C ALA A 164 9.96 4.08 -14.95
N HIS A 165 10.30 5.12 -15.71
CA HIS A 165 10.70 6.41 -15.17
C HIS A 165 10.03 7.54 -15.95
N LEU A 166 9.49 8.52 -15.22
CA LEU A 166 9.06 9.80 -15.77
C LEU A 166 10.17 10.83 -15.55
N ASP A 167 10.55 11.52 -16.63
CA ASP A 167 11.50 12.62 -16.53
C ASP A 167 10.98 13.72 -15.58
N VAL A 168 11.72 13.93 -14.50
CA VAL A 168 11.38 14.87 -13.42
C VAL A 168 11.51 16.34 -13.84
N VAL A 169 12.30 16.64 -14.86
CA VAL A 169 12.36 18.00 -15.44
C VAL A 169 11.31 18.22 -16.51
N GLY A 170 10.72 17.13 -17.01
CA GLY A 170 9.65 17.12 -18.00
C GLY A 170 8.36 17.77 -17.50
N TRP A 171 7.60 18.32 -18.46
CA TRP A 171 6.35 19.04 -18.19
C TRP A 171 5.32 18.16 -17.46
N LYS A 172 5.22 16.88 -17.83
CA LYS A 172 4.23 15.94 -17.26
C LYS A 172 4.46 15.70 -15.77
N PHE A 173 5.70 15.47 -15.35
CA PHE A 173 6.00 15.27 -13.92
C PHE A 173 5.76 16.54 -13.10
N LYS A 174 6.12 17.71 -13.65
CA LYS A 174 5.84 19.01 -13.04
C LYS A 174 4.33 19.25 -12.89
N GLU A 175 3.56 19.00 -13.93
CA GLU A 175 2.10 19.13 -13.91
C GLU A 175 1.45 18.21 -12.86
N ILE A 176 1.88 16.95 -12.77
CA ILE A 176 1.39 16.02 -11.74
C ILE A 176 1.65 16.58 -10.34
N LYS A 177 2.86 17.11 -10.09
CA LYS A 177 3.20 17.72 -8.79
C LYS A 177 2.34 18.93 -8.48
N GLU A 178 2.12 19.82 -9.46
CA GLU A 178 1.27 20.99 -9.23
C GLU A 178 -0.18 20.59 -9.00
N LYS A 179 -0.73 19.68 -9.81
CA LYS A 179 -2.11 19.21 -9.60
C LYS A 179 -2.27 18.47 -8.28
N PHE A 180 -1.27 17.69 -7.84
CA PHE A 180 -1.28 17.08 -6.51
C PHE A 180 -1.31 18.13 -5.39
N LYS A 181 -0.51 19.21 -5.50
CA LYS A 181 -0.51 20.27 -4.49
C LYS A 181 -1.84 21.00 -4.41
N THR A 182 -2.44 21.35 -5.55
CA THR A 182 -3.71 22.09 -5.57
C THR A 182 -4.88 21.22 -5.13
N SER A 183 -4.95 19.97 -5.61
CA SER A 183 -6.07 19.06 -5.31
C SER A 183 -6.16 18.61 -3.85
N MET A 184 -5.12 18.83 -3.04
CA MET A 184 -5.08 18.44 -1.62
C MET A 184 -5.30 19.61 -0.65
N LEU A 185 -5.38 20.84 -1.16
CA LEU A 185 -5.41 22.07 -0.35
C LEU A 185 -6.56 23.02 -0.73
N ASP A 186 -7.33 22.70 -1.76
CA ASP A 186 -8.61 23.34 -2.10
C ASP A 186 -9.77 22.67 -1.34
#